data_AF-A0A8H3H4N8-F1
#
_entry.id   AF-A0A8H3H4N8-F1
#
_cell.length_a   1.000
_cell.length_b   1.000
_cell.length_c   1.000
_cell.angle_alpha   90.00
_cell.angle_beta   90.00
_cell.angle_gamma   90.00
#
_symmetry.space_group_name_H-M   'P 1'
#
loop_
_entity.id
_entity.type
_entity.pdbx_description
1 polymer ?
#
loop_
_entity_poly.entity_id
_entity_poly.type
_entity_poly.pdbx_seq_one_letter_code
_entity_poly.pdbx_strand_id
1 'polypeptide(L)'
;MKENYPWIILLYVPGGCTGLFQACDVGIQRILKLAIAQAAHADIVVETATALQAGVVANRIVNDQTLPTLCNRSVGWIVKGYHTINRPNIVKKTFALCAVPGTKFNLSYESLTSRAARQAILDL
;
A
#
# COMPACT_ATOMS: atom_id res chain seq x y z
N MET A 1 19.10 -6.68 -29.12
CA MET A 1 18.89 -5.44 -28.33
C MET A 1 20.20 -4.70 -28.07
N LYS A 2 21.24 -5.36 -27.54
CA LYS A 2 22.55 -4.73 -27.31
C LYS A 2 23.23 -4.20 -28.60
N GLU A 3 22.99 -4.86 -29.73
CA GLU A 3 23.53 -4.46 -31.05
C GLU A 3 22.68 -3.40 -31.75
N ASN A 4 21.34 -3.51 -31.70
CA ASN A 4 20.43 -2.59 -32.40
C ASN A 4 19.96 -1.39 -31.56
N TYR A 5 19.99 -1.50 -30.23
CA TYR A 5 19.46 -0.52 -29.27
C TYR A 5 20.37 -0.42 -28.02
N PRO A 6 21.66 -0.04 -28.18
CA PRO A 6 22.64 -0.05 -27.08
C PRO A 6 22.29 0.89 -25.91
N TRP A 7 21.38 1.84 -26.10
CA TRP A 7 20.88 2.74 -25.05
C TRP A 7 19.84 2.09 -24.11
N ILE A 8 19.31 0.92 -24.45
CA ILE A 8 18.39 0.19 -23.56
C ILE A 8 19.21 -0.68 -22.61
N ILE A 9 19.28 -0.25 -21.35
CA ILE A 9 19.92 -1.02 -20.27
C ILE A 9 18.88 -1.96 -19.68
N LEU A 10 19.01 -3.26 -19.95
CA LEU A 10 18.20 -4.30 -19.31
C LEU A 10 18.73 -4.56 -17.90
N LEU A 11 18.02 -4.05 -16.90
CA LEU A 11 18.20 -4.45 -15.51
C LEU A 11 17.31 -5.66 -15.24
N TYR A 12 17.89 -6.86 -15.30
CA TYR A 12 17.19 -8.08 -14.91
C TYR A 12 17.04 -8.11 -13.39
N VAL A 13 15.80 -8.00 -12.92
CA VAL A 13 15.44 -8.22 -11.52
C VAL A 13 14.86 -9.64 -11.43
N PRO A 14 15.57 -10.61 -10.83
CA PRO A 14 15.06 -11.97 -10.68
C PRO A 14 13.71 -11.98 -9.94
N GLY A 15 12.83 -12.91 -10.31
CA GLY A 15 11.59 -13.14 -9.56
C GLY A 15 11.92 -13.45 -8.09
N GLY A 16 11.36 -12.68 -7.16
CA GLY A 16 11.69 -12.77 -5.72
C GLY A 16 12.72 -11.76 -5.22
N CYS A 17 13.31 -10.93 -6.09
CA CYS A 17 14.17 -9.81 -5.69
C CYS A 17 13.41 -8.53 -5.30
N THR A 18 12.09 -8.48 -5.50
CA THR A 18 11.19 -7.63 -4.70
C THR A 18 11.05 -8.26 -3.32
N GLY A 19 12.12 -8.14 -2.52
CA GLY A 19 12.35 -9.00 -1.36
C GLY A 19 11.25 -8.93 -0.29
N LEU A 20 11.26 -9.95 0.58
CA LEU A 20 10.46 -10.10 1.81
C LEU A 20 10.40 -8.86 2.73
N PHE A 21 11.20 -7.82 2.44
CA PHE A 21 11.45 -6.62 3.23
C PHE A 21 11.06 -5.34 2.49
N GLN A 22 10.13 -5.39 1.52
CA GLN A 22 9.59 -4.17 0.92
C GLN A 22 8.63 -3.47 1.87
N ALA A 23 8.87 -2.20 2.16
CA ALA A 23 8.00 -1.40 3.05
C ALA A 23 6.53 -1.39 2.57
N CYS A 24 6.34 -1.46 1.24
CA CYS A 24 5.03 -1.61 0.63
C CYS A 24 4.30 -2.87 1.12
N ASP A 25 4.94 -4.03 1.07
CA ASP A 25 4.34 -5.31 1.43
C ASP A 25 4.27 -5.52 2.95
N VAL A 26 5.32 -5.12 3.67
CA VAL A 26 5.44 -5.29 5.12
C VAL A 26 4.38 -4.50 5.90
N GLY A 27 3.89 -3.37 5.37
CA GLY A 27 2.83 -2.64 6.07
C GLY A 27 2.02 -1.62 5.29
N ILE A 28 2.59 -0.89 4.33
CA ILE A 28 1.84 0.19 3.64
C ILE A 28 0.60 -0.37 2.94
N GLN A 29 0.74 -1.49 2.21
CA GLN A 29 -0.38 -2.10 1.48
C GLN A 29 -1.52 -2.53 2.41
N ARG A 30 -1.21 -3.06 3.61
CA ARG A 30 -2.26 -3.49 4.55
C ARG A 30 -3.11 -2.31 5.00
N ILE A 31 -2.46 -1.21 5.38
CA ILE A 31 -3.15 0.01 5.81
C ILE A 31 -3.92 0.62 4.65
N LEU A 32 -3.31 0.69 3.46
CA LEU A 32 -3.93 1.22 2.25
C LEU A 32 -5.20 0.44 1.88
N LYS A 33 -5.11 -0.90 1.79
CA LYS A 33 -6.23 -1.77 1.44
C LYS A 33 -7.37 -1.65 2.44
N LEU A 34 -7.06 -1.59 3.74
CA LEU A 34 -8.06 -1.41 4.78
C LEU A 34 -8.77 -0.04 4.66
N ALA A 35 -8.02 1.04 4.42
CA ALA A 35 -8.58 2.37 4.26
C ALA A 35 -9.50 2.47 3.04
N ILE A 36 -9.09 1.86 1.91
CA ILE A 36 -9.92 1.77 0.69
C ILE A 36 -11.19 0.98 0.97
N ALA A 37 -11.09 -0.18 1.64
CA ALA A 37 -12.25 -1.00 1.97
C ALA A 37 -13.24 -0.27 2.89
N GLN A 38 -12.74 0.48 3.89
CA GLN A 38 -13.57 1.30 4.76
C GLN A 38 -14.26 2.44 4.00
N ALA A 39 -13.57 3.09 3.06
CA ALA A 39 -14.14 4.14 2.23
C ALA A 39 -15.25 3.59 1.32
N ALA A 40 -15.01 2.45 0.66
CA ALA A 40 -16.03 1.79 -0.16
C ALA A 40 -17.23 1.33 0.67
N HIS A 41 -17.00 0.79 1.87
CA HIS A 41 -18.07 0.39 2.76
C HIS A 41 -18.94 1.58 3.22
N ALA A 42 -18.32 2.75 3.46
CA ALA A 42 -19.06 3.95 3.83
C ALA A 42 -20.06 4.38 2.74
N ASP A 43 -19.68 4.32 1.46
CA ASP A 43 -20.59 4.63 0.34
C ASP A 43 -21.79 3.68 0.30
N ILE A 44 -21.56 2.38 0.52
CA ILE A 44 -22.62 1.37 0.59
C ILE A 44 -23.56 1.68 1.76
N VAL A 45 -23.03 1.97 2.94
CA VAL A 45 -23.83 2.31 4.14
C VAL A 45 -24.68 3.55 3.89
N VAL A 46 -24.11 4.61 3.32
CA VAL A 46 -24.83 5.85 3.02
C VAL A 46 -25.98 5.59 2.04
N GLU A 47 -25.71 4.85 0.97
CA GLU A 47 -26.70 4.55 -0.05
C GLU A 47 -27.83 3.66 0.49
N THR A 48 -27.49 2.60 1.22
CA THR A 48 -28.47 1.70 1.84
C THR A 48 -29.31 2.44 2.88
N ALA A 49 -28.70 3.26 3.73
CA ALA A 49 -29.41 4.06 4.72
C ALA A 49 -30.37 5.06 4.07
N THR A 50 -29.94 5.70 2.98
CA THR A 50 -30.78 6.64 2.21
C THR A 50 -32.00 5.93 1.62
N ALA A 51 -31.82 4.74 1.03
CA ALA A 51 -32.92 3.95 0.48
C ALA A 51 -33.92 3.51 1.58
N LEU A 52 -33.43 3.08 2.74
CA LEU A 52 -34.29 2.74 3.88
C LEU A 52 -35.10 3.95 4.37
N GLN A 53 -34.47 5.11 4.47
CA GLN A 53 -35.14 6.36 4.87
C GLN A 53 -36.21 6.80 3.86
N ALA A 54 -36.00 6.51 2.57
CA ALA A 54 -36.98 6.72 1.51
C ALA A 54 -38.13 5.70 1.49
N GLY A 55 -38.14 4.73 2.42
CA GLY A 55 -39.19 3.72 2.54
C GLY A 55 -39.01 2.50 1.64
N VAL A 56 -37.83 2.31 1.03
CA VAL A 56 -37.53 1.09 0.26
C VAL A 56 -37.42 -0.09 1.23
N VAL A 57 -38.15 -1.16 0.95
CA VAL A 57 -38.10 -2.39 1.74
C VAL A 57 -36.69 -3.01 1.65
N ALA A 58 -36.12 -3.42 2.78
CA ALA A 58 -34.74 -3.88 2.88
C ALA A 58 -34.36 -4.98 1.87
N ASN A 59 -35.26 -5.90 1.56
CA ASN A 59 -35.03 -7.00 0.61
C ASN A 59 -35.02 -6.56 -0.88
N ARG A 60 -35.40 -5.31 -1.16
CA ARG A 60 -35.38 -4.71 -2.51
C ARG A 60 -34.24 -3.72 -2.70
N ILE A 61 -33.45 -3.44 -1.67
CA ILE A 61 -32.32 -2.52 -1.78
C ILE A 61 -31.19 -3.21 -2.55
N VAL A 62 -30.80 -2.58 -3.64
CA VAL A 62 -29.62 -2.94 -4.44
C VAL A 62 -28.80 -1.68 -4.57
N ASN A 63 -27.55 -1.72 -4.08
CA ASN A 63 -26.63 -0.60 -4.25
C ASN A 63 -26.22 -0.46 -5.72
N ASP A 64 -26.00 0.77 -6.16
CA ASP A 64 -25.57 1.11 -7.50
C ASP A 64 -24.13 0.60 -7.74
N GLN A 65 -24.05 -0.38 -8.64
CA GLN A 65 -22.82 -1.02 -9.09
C GLN A 65 -22.50 -0.64 -10.55
N THR A 66 -23.14 0.39 -11.10
CA THR A 66 -22.86 0.84 -12.46
C THR A 66 -21.44 1.39 -12.57
N LEU A 67 -20.82 1.18 -13.74
CA LEU A 67 -19.46 1.62 -14.00
C LEU A 67 -19.24 3.13 -13.73
N PRO A 68 -20.13 4.06 -14.16
CA PRO A 68 -19.95 5.48 -13.88
C PRO A 68 -19.91 5.79 -12.38
N THR A 69 -20.79 5.17 -11.59
CA THR A 69 -20.85 5.35 -10.14
C THR A 69 -19.59 4.81 -9.46
N LEU A 70 -19.18 3.58 -9.81
CA LEU A 70 -17.97 2.98 -9.25
C LEU A 70 -16.70 3.74 -9.64
N CYS A 71 -16.59 4.22 -10.88
CA CYS A 71 -15.48 5.07 -11.31
C CYS A 71 -15.37 6.33 -10.45
N ASN A 72 -16.47 7.06 -10.27
CA ASN A 72 -16.48 8.28 -9.46
C ASN A 72 -16.14 8.02 -7.98
N ARG A 73 -16.71 6.97 -7.38
CA ARG A 73 -16.43 6.59 -5.98
C ARG A 73 -14.99 6.13 -5.77
N SER A 74 -14.44 5.34 -6.70
CA SER A 74 -13.10 4.74 -6.59
C SER A 74 -11.97 5.77 -6.43
N VAL A 75 -12.10 6.94 -7.06
CA VAL A 75 -11.16 8.05 -6.90
C VAL A 75 -11.11 8.50 -5.43
N GLY A 76 -12.28 8.66 -4.80
CA GLY A 76 -12.39 9.00 -3.38
C GLY A 76 -11.74 7.95 -2.48
N TRP A 77 -11.90 6.66 -2.80
CA TRP A 77 -11.30 5.57 -2.02
C TRP A 77 -9.77 5.60 -2.08
N ILE A 78 -9.20 5.82 -3.26
CA ILE A 78 -7.75 5.92 -3.46
C ILE A 78 -7.19 7.16 -2.76
N VAL A 79 -7.85 8.31 -2.88
CA VAL A 79 -7.47 9.56 -2.20
C VAL A 79 -7.48 9.37 -0.68
N LYS A 80 -8.53 8.75 -0.13
CA LYS A 80 -8.60 8.41 1.30
C LYS A 80 -7.46 7.48 1.72
N GLY A 81 -7.20 6.46 0.90
CA GLY A 81 -6.09 5.54 1.07
C GLY A 81 -4.75 6.28 1.17
N TYR A 82 -4.46 7.15 0.19
CA TYR A 82 -3.26 7.97 0.13
C TYR A 82 -3.09 8.82 1.39
N HIS A 83 -4.10 9.62 1.78
CA HIS A 83 -4.00 10.45 2.98
C HIS A 83 -3.84 9.63 4.28
N THR A 84 -4.31 8.38 4.28
CA THR A 84 -4.14 7.49 5.43
C THR A 84 -2.69 7.01 5.54
N ILE A 85 -2.05 6.64 4.43
CA ILE A 85 -0.67 6.11 4.42
C ILE A 85 0.40 7.18 4.32
N ASN A 86 0.09 8.36 3.78
CA ASN A 86 1.02 9.47 3.59
C ASN A 86 1.25 10.22 4.91
N ARG A 87 1.72 9.49 5.92
CA ARG A 87 2.04 10.00 7.25
C ARG A 87 3.45 9.57 7.62
N PRO A 88 4.35 10.49 7.99
CA PRO A 88 5.77 10.17 8.23
C PRO A 88 5.99 9.05 9.26
N ASN A 89 5.16 8.97 10.30
CA ASN A 89 5.25 7.94 11.32
C ASN A 89 4.95 6.54 10.77
N ILE A 90 3.96 6.41 9.87
CA ILE A 90 3.62 5.14 9.22
C ILE A 90 4.77 4.71 8.31
N VAL A 91 5.24 5.61 7.45
CA VAL A 91 6.34 5.33 6.51
C VAL A 91 7.58 4.89 7.29
N LYS A 92 8.03 5.67 8.27
CA LYS A 92 9.18 5.31 9.13
C LYS A 92 9.00 3.96 9.81
N LYS A 93 7.80 3.69 10.37
CA LYS A 93 7.52 2.40 11.02
C LYS A 93 7.59 1.24 10.03
N THR A 94 7.10 1.40 8.81
CA THR A 94 7.17 0.33 7.80
C THR A 94 8.60 -0.01 7.40
N PHE A 95 9.48 0.98 7.24
CA PHE A 95 10.91 0.72 7.00
C PHE A 95 11.61 0.06 8.20
N ALA A 96 11.23 0.42 9.43
CA ALA A 96 11.76 -0.25 10.63
C ALA A 96 11.31 -1.70 10.76
N LEU A 97 10.12 -2.04 10.24
CA LEU A 97 9.60 -3.42 10.22
C LEU A 97 10.25 -4.29 9.13
N CYS A 98 10.90 -3.68 8.14
CA CYS A 98 11.68 -4.38 7.12
C CYS A 98 13.01 -4.90 7.70
N ALA A 99 12.92 -5.85 8.63
CA ALA A 99 14.05 -6.37 9.41
C ALA A 99 14.66 -7.63 8.78
N VAL A 100 15.99 -7.70 8.75
CA VAL A 100 16.74 -8.86 8.25
C VAL A 100 16.73 -9.97 9.31
N PRO A 101 16.15 -11.16 9.03
CA PRO A 101 16.00 -12.24 10.00
C PRO A 101 17.34 -12.66 10.62
N GLY A 102 17.34 -12.90 11.93
CA GLY A 102 18.53 -13.31 12.66
C GLY A 102 19.56 -12.19 12.90
N THR A 103 19.25 -10.95 12.52
CA THR A 103 20.12 -9.80 12.75
C THR A 103 19.38 -8.66 13.44
N LYS A 104 20.14 -7.65 13.89
CA LYS A 104 19.61 -6.39 14.43
C LYS A 104 19.31 -5.35 13.35
N PHE A 105 19.56 -5.66 12.07
CA PHE A 105 19.47 -4.70 10.99
C PHE A 105 18.08 -4.71 10.35
N ASN A 106 17.63 -3.53 9.96
CA ASN A 106 16.42 -3.28 9.17
C ASN A 106 16.66 -2.10 8.21
N LEU A 107 15.64 -1.76 7.41
CA LEU A 107 15.73 -0.68 6.42
C LEU A 107 15.40 0.72 6.95
N SER A 108 15.26 0.91 8.27
CA SER A 108 15.13 2.25 8.84
C SER A 108 16.40 3.06 8.69
N TYR A 109 16.26 4.38 8.66
CA TYR A 109 17.40 5.31 8.62
C TYR A 109 18.34 5.08 9.79
N GLU A 110 17.79 4.88 10.99
CA GLU A 110 18.52 4.66 12.23
C GLU A 110 19.37 3.38 12.16
N SER A 111 18.83 2.30 11.58
CA SER A 111 19.58 1.06 11.36
C SER A 111 20.69 1.24 10.32
N LEU A 112 20.36 1.77 9.14
CA LEU A 112 21.29 1.89 8.00
C LEU A 112 22.44 2.86 8.27
N THR A 113 22.22 3.88 9.10
CA THR A 113 23.25 4.86 9.47
C THR A 113 24.00 4.51 10.75
N SER A 114 23.59 3.46 11.46
CA SER A 114 24.20 3.04 12.71
C SER A 114 25.67 2.66 12.55
N ARG A 115 26.47 2.89 13.62
CA ARG A 115 27.86 2.42 13.67
C ARG A 115 27.97 0.92 13.43
N ALA A 116 27.01 0.14 13.95
CA ALA A 116 27.00 -1.29 13.78
C ALA A 116 26.79 -1.72 12.32
N ALA A 117 25.91 -1.05 11.57
CA ALA A 117 25.71 -1.34 10.16
C ALA A 117 26.95 -0.98 9.35
N ARG A 118 27.59 0.16 9.65
CA ARG A 118 28.87 0.55 9.01
C ARG A 118 29.97 -0.48 9.28
N GLN A 119 30.10 -0.92 10.53
CA GLN A 119 31.10 -1.92 10.89
C GLN A 119 30.83 -3.24 10.16
N ALA A 120 29.59 -3.71 10.13
CA ALA A 120 29.23 -4.94 9.43
C ALA A 120 29.56 -4.89 7.93
N ILE A 121 29.52 -3.72 7.29
CA ILE A 121 29.94 -3.54 5.89
C ILE A 121 31.47 -3.60 5.76
N LEU A 122 32.22 -3.04 6.71
CA LEU A 122 33.68 -3.07 6.70
C LEU A 122 34.24 -4.48 6.96
N ASP A 123 33.47 -5.33 7.64
CA ASP A 123 33.83 -6.70 7.99
C ASP A 123 33.50 -7.71 6.86
N LEU A 124 32.93 -7.26 5.73
CA LEU A 124 32.66 -8.07 4.53
C LEU A 124 33.87 -8.12 3.60
#